data_AF-K1REQ9-F1
#
_entry.id   AF-K1REQ9-F1
#
_cell.length_a   1.000
_cell.length_b   1.000
_cell.length_c   1.000
_cell.angle_alpha   90.00
_cell.angle_beta   90.00
_cell.angle_gamma   90.00
#
_symmetry.space_group_name_H-M   'P 1'
#
loop_
_entity.id
_entity.type
_entity.pdbx_description
1 polymer ?
#
loop_
_entity_poly.entity_id
_entity_poly.type
_entity_poly.pdbx_seq_one_letter_code
_entity_poly.pdbx_strand_id
1 'polypeptide(L)'
;MFRKHGPMDIFKVVILLIDLVYVKATIQCARTLDEWNKASATLQCQEPNYYHCLKDENGILTQQCLQRVWIQSGMCPEYNSKVGKIDVFRCQSLTVTDKEMTTTLAIALPLVCVAVLFGIVVFLIYRRRRKNGESSTGSTVTKIFKSLNSFLNSNSVK
;
A
#
# COMPACT_ATOMS: atom_id res chain seq x y z
N MET A 1 -35.92 4.92 5.61
CA MET A 1 -34.97 4.14 6.43
C MET A 1 -33.58 4.35 5.85
N PHE A 2 -32.88 5.43 6.24
CA PHE A 2 -31.57 5.78 5.66
C PHE A 2 -30.47 5.27 6.58
N ARG A 3 -29.71 4.27 6.11
CA ARG A 3 -28.49 3.80 6.78
C ARG A 3 -27.50 4.97 6.84
N LYS A 4 -27.31 5.51 8.05
CA LYS A 4 -26.19 6.43 8.33
C LYS A 4 -24.89 5.68 8.08
N HIS A 5 -24.24 5.96 6.96
CA HIS A 5 -22.82 5.65 6.78
C HIS A 5 -22.05 6.45 7.82
N GLY A 6 -21.58 5.78 8.88
CA GLY A 6 -20.69 6.38 9.87
C GLY A 6 -19.38 6.85 9.22
N PRO A 7 -18.66 7.79 9.87
CA PRO A 7 -17.40 8.29 9.35
C PRO A 7 -16.43 7.12 9.15
N MET A 8 -15.92 6.96 7.93
CA MET A 8 -14.94 5.92 7.64
C MET A 8 -13.74 6.09 8.56
N ASP A 9 -13.45 5.05 9.32
CA ASP A 9 -12.36 5.02 10.29
C ASP A 9 -11.04 5.31 9.57
N ILE A 10 -10.34 6.37 9.98
CA ILE A 10 -9.05 6.79 9.40
C ILE A 10 -8.06 5.63 9.39
N PHE A 11 -8.14 4.71 10.37
CA PHE A 11 -7.33 3.49 10.40
C PHE A 11 -7.58 2.59 9.19
N LYS A 12 -8.82 2.46 8.73
CA LYS A 12 -9.15 1.67 7.54
C LYS A 12 -8.63 2.33 6.27
N VAL A 13 -8.66 3.65 6.19
CA VAL A 13 -8.10 4.41 5.05
C VAL A 13 -6.58 4.24 5.03
N VAL A 14 -5.92 4.33 6.18
CA VAL A 14 -4.47 4.16 6.29
C VAL A 14 -4.05 2.72 5.95
N ILE A 15 -4.78 1.71 6.43
CA ILE A 15 -4.51 0.30 6.08
C ILE A 15 -4.69 0.07 4.57
N LEU A 16 -5.79 0.55 3.98
CA LEU A 16 -6.03 0.45 2.54
C LEU A 16 -4.93 1.14 1.72
N LEU A 17 -4.43 2.29 2.17
CA LEU A 17 -3.34 2.99 1.50
C LEU A 17 -2.00 2.26 1.66
N ILE A 18 -1.72 1.68 2.82
CA ILE A 18 -0.52 0.87 3.07
C ILE A 18 -0.56 -0.41 2.22
N ASP A 19 -1.70 -1.08 2.14
CA ASP A 19 -1.89 -2.26 1.30
C ASP A 19 -1.73 -1.92 -0.19
N LEU A 20 -2.27 -0.79 -0.64
CA LEU A 20 -2.12 -0.33 -2.03
C LEU A 20 -0.66 0.03 -2.38
N VAL A 21 0.11 0.53 -1.41
CA VAL A 21 1.54 0.85 -1.56
C VAL A 21 2.41 -0.41 -1.48
N TYR A 22 2.06 -1.38 -0.63
CA TYR A 22 2.77 -2.65 -0.50
C TYR A 22 2.54 -3.56 -1.71
N VAL A 23 1.35 -3.49 -2.31
CA VAL A 23 1.02 -4.14 -3.59
C VAL A 23 1.48 -3.29 -4.78
N LYS A 24 2.58 -2.54 -4.63
CA LYS A 24 3.39 -2.19 -5.81
C LYS A 24 4.13 -3.46 -6.24
N ALA A 25 3.34 -4.37 -6.83
CA ALA A 25 3.74 -5.69 -7.26
C ALA A 25 4.93 -5.55 -8.19
N THR A 26 6.07 -6.08 -7.77
CA THR A 26 7.17 -6.36 -8.67
C THR A 26 6.61 -7.25 -9.77
N ILE A 27 6.60 -6.76 -11.02
CA ILE A 27 6.16 -7.54 -12.17
C ILE A 27 7.09 -8.74 -12.25
N GLN A 28 6.56 -9.92 -11.94
CA GLN A 28 7.28 -11.18 -12.01
C GLN A 28 6.79 -11.95 -13.23
N CYS A 29 7.71 -12.32 -14.11
CA CYS A 29 7.38 -13.13 -15.27
C CYS A 29 6.88 -14.51 -14.81
N ALA A 30 5.89 -15.02 -15.55
CA ALA A 30 5.46 -16.41 -15.41
C ALA A 30 6.65 -17.37 -15.60
N ARG A 31 6.84 -18.28 -14.66
CA ARG A 31 7.88 -19.32 -14.68
C ARG A 31 7.33 -20.68 -15.05
N THR A 32 6.03 -20.88 -14.86
CA THR A 32 5.34 -22.13 -15.19
C THR A 32 4.31 -21.91 -16.30
N LEU A 33 3.89 -23.00 -16.96
CA LEU A 33 2.84 -22.95 -17.99
C LEU A 33 1.51 -22.45 -17.42
N ASP A 34 1.16 -22.84 -16.20
CA ASP A 34 -0.07 -22.40 -15.54
C ASP A 34 -0.06 -20.89 -15.27
N GLU A 35 1.06 -20.38 -14.73
CA GLU A 35 1.26 -18.95 -14.54
C GLU A 35 1.20 -18.19 -15.87
N TRP A 36 1.77 -18.76 -16.94
CA TRP A 36 1.74 -18.17 -18.28
C TRP A 36 0.32 -18.10 -18.82
N ASN A 37 -0.46 -19.19 -18.69
CA ASN A 37 -1.85 -19.24 -19.13
C ASN A 37 -2.71 -18.23 -18.36
N LYS A 38 -2.53 -18.17 -17.05
CA LYS A 38 -3.23 -17.21 -16.19
C LYS A 38 -2.87 -15.76 -16.56
N ALA A 39 -1.59 -15.47 -16.78
CA ALA A 39 -1.13 -14.12 -17.15
C ALA A 39 -1.64 -13.72 -18.54
N SER A 40 -1.57 -14.63 -19.51
CA SER A 40 -2.12 -14.46 -20.86
C SER A 40 -3.62 -14.15 -20.82
N ALA A 41 -4.39 -14.92 -20.05
CA ALA A 41 -5.83 -14.69 -19.88
C ALA A 41 -6.14 -13.37 -19.17
N THR A 42 -5.35 -13.02 -18.14
CA THR A 42 -5.49 -11.76 -17.40
C THR A 42 -5.27 -10.54 -18.30
N LEU A 43 -4.28 -10.61 -19.19
CA LEU A 43 -3.98 -9.57 -20.18
C LEU A 43 -4.86 -9.66 -21.44
N GLN A 44 -5.74 -10.67 -21.51
CA GLN A 44 -6.64 -10.89 -22.64
C GLN A 44 -5.91 -11.01 -23.98
N CYS A 45 -4.74 -11.67 -23.99
CA CYS A 45 -4.02 -11.92 -25.23
C CYS A 45 -4.84 -12.80 -26.17
N GLN A 46 -4.98 -12.38 -27.42
CA GLN A 46 -5.70 -13.10 -28.48
C GLN A 46 -4.82 -13.22 -29.72
N GLU A 47 -5.00 -14.32 -30.46
CA GLU A 47 -4.29 -14.56 -31.71
C GLU A 47 -4.46 -13.39 -32.68
N PRO A 48 -3.38 -12.88 -33.32
CA PRO A 48 -2.03 -13.43 -33.45
C PRO A 48 -1.04 -13.07 -32.31
N ASN A 49 -1.51 -12.40 -31.25
CA ASN A 49 -0.68 -11.94 -30.15
C ASN A 49 -0.68 -12.95 -29.00
N TYR A 50 0.50 -13.18 -28.42
CA TYR A 50 0.70 -14.10 -27.32
C TYR A 50 1.38 -13.39 -26.16
N TYR A 51 1.26 -13.97 -24.97
CA TYR A 51 1.90 -13.42 -23.78
C TYR A 51 3.43 -13.50 -23.89
N HIS A 52 4.06 -12.34 -23.70
CA HIS A 52 5.49 -12.18 -23.61
C HIS A 52 5.84 -11.42 -22.33
N CYS A 53 6.91 -11.84 -21.65
CA CYS A 53 7.51 -11.08 -20.55
C CYS A 53 8.93 -10.68 -20.97
N LEU A 54 9.14 -9.40 -21.23
CA LEU A 54 10.36 -8.85 -21.80
C LEU A 54 10.80 -7.61 -21.02
N LYS A 55 12.10 -7.31 -21.02
CA LYS A 55 12.58 -6.01 -20.56
C LYS A 55 12.27 -4.95 -21.62
N ASP A 56 11.92 -3.75 -21.18
CA ASP A 56 11.82 -2.57 -22.04
C ASP A 56 13.18 -1.90 -22.24
N GLU A 57 13.20 -0.79 -22.97
CA GLU A 57 14.42 0.02 -23.20
C GLU A 57 15.08 0.58 -21.93
N ASN A 58 14.38 0.57 -20.80
CA ASN A 58 14.88 1.00 -19.50
C ASN A 58 15.34 -0.18 -18.64
N GLY A 59 15.31 -1.41 -19.17
CA GLY A 59 15.61 -2.63 -18.45
C GLY A 59 14.50 -3.09 -17.49
N ILE A 60 13.32 -2.46 -17.55
CA ILE A 60 12.17 -2.78 -16.69
C ILE A 60 11.41 -3.96 -17.30
N LEU A 61 11.14 -4.98 -16.49
CA LEU A 61 10.32 -6.10 -16.93
C LEU A 61 8.87 -5.66 -17.16
N THR A 62 8.37 -5.99 -18.34
CA THR A 62 7.00 -5.71 -18.79
C THR A 62 6.35 -6.99 -19.31
N GLN A 63 5.03 -7.05 -19.18
CA GLN A 63 4.21 -8.14 -19.72
C GLN A 63 3.36 -7.58 -20.85
N GLN A 64 3.44 -8.18 -22.04
CA GLN A 64 2.80 -7.66 -23.24
C GLN A 64 2.20 -8.79 -24.08
N CYS A 65 1.12 -8.48 -24.79
CA CYS A 65 0.56 -9.35 -25.81
C CYS A 65 1.15 -8.93 -27.17
N LEU A 66 2.09 -9.70 -27.70
CA LEU A 66 2.81 -9.37 -28.95
C LEU A 66 2.81 -10.54 -29.93
N GLN A 67 2.99 -10.26 -31.20
CA GLN A 67 3.17 -11.31 -32.20
C GLN A 67 4.50 -12.05 -31.99
N ARG A 68 4.52 -13.34 -32.35
CA ARG A 68 5.75 -14.12 -32.39
C ARG A 68 6.73 -13.53 -33.40
N VAL A 69 7.99 -13.46 -33.01
CA VAL A 69 9.10 -13.05 -33.89
C VAL A 69 10.16 -14.15 -33.92
N TRP A 70 10.82 -14.30 -35.07
CA TRP A 70 11.96 -15.20 -35.20
C TRP A 70 13.24 -14.50 -34.73
N ILE A 71 13.99 -15.14 -33.84
CA ILE A 71 15.19 -14.59 -33.22
C ILE A 71 16.38 -15.46 -33.60
N GLN A 72 17.42 -14.85 -34.15
CA GLN A 72 18.66 -15.55 -34.49
C GLN A 72 19.47 -15.89 -33.23
N SER A 73 20.27 -16.96 -33.31
CA SER A 73 21.16 -17.34 -32.20
C SER A 73 22.12 -16.21 -31.84
N GLY A 74 22.33 -15.98 -30.55
CA GLY A 74 23.15 -14.87 -30.04
C GLY A 74 22.45 -13.50 -29.98
N MET A 75 21.19 -13.45 -30.39
CA MET A 75 20.35 -12.25 -30.30
C MET A 75 19.29 -12.40 -29.20
N CYS A 76 19.00 -11.31 -28.50
CA CYS A 76 18.10 -11.25 -27.35
C CYS A 76 16.93 -10.28 -27.65
N PRO A 77 15.69 -10.66 -27.33
CA PRO A 77 14.52 -9.80 -27.53
C PRO A 77 14.40 -8.74 -26.45
N GLU A 78 13.98 -7.55 -26.86
CA GLU A 78 13.65 -6.42 -25.99
C GLU A 78 12.32 -5.80 -26.46
N TYR A 79 11.49 -5.36 -25.52
CA TYR A 79 10.26 -4.67 -25.85
C TYR A 79 10.55 -3.21 -26.15
N ASN A 80 10.24 -2.76 -27.37
CA ASN A 80 10.29 -1.36 -27.73
C ASN A 80 8.95 -0.71 -27.44
N SER A 81 8.86 0.04 -26.35
CA SER A 81 7.61 0.67 -25.93
C SER A 81 7.11 1.75 -26.90
N LYS A 82 8.03 2.36 -27.68
CA LYS A 82 7.71 3.43 -28.63
C LYS A 82 7.02 2.92 -29.89
N VAL A 83 7.38 1.71 -30.33
CA VAL A 83 6.83 1.07 -31.53
C VAL A 83 5.79 0.01 -31.17
N GLY A 84 5.76 -0.45 -29.91
CA GLY A 84 4.85 -1.49 -29.45
C GLY A 84 5.19 -2.86 -30.03
N LYS A 85 6.48 -3.15 -30.25
CA LYS A 85 6.97 -4.38 -30.89
C LYS A 85 8.20 -4.93 -30.19
N ILE A 86 8.59 -6.15 -30.58
CA ILE A 86 9.81 -6.79 -30.12
C ILE A 86 10.95 -6.37 -31.05
N ASP A 87 11.94 -5.69 -30.49
CA ASP A 87 13.23 -5.45 -31.13
C ASP A 87 14.22 -6.54 -30.69
N VAL A 88 15.30 -6.68 -31.46
CA VAL A 88 16.29 -7.73 -31.22
C VAL A 88 17.69 -7.13 -31.23
N PHE A 89 18.43 -7.37 -30.15
CA PHE A 89 19.80 -6.86 -29.96
C PHE A 89 20.78 -8.01 -29.71
N ARG A 90 22.08 -7.76 -29.78
CA ARG A 90 23.07 -8.76 -29.37
C ARG A 90 22.95 -9.00 -27.86
N CYS A 91 22.88 -10.26 -27.46
CA CYS A 91 22.87 -10.60 -26.04
C CYS A 91 24.14 -10.09 -25.38
N GLN A 92 23.99 -9.31 -24.29
CA GLN A 92 25.13 -8.91 -23.48
C GLN A 92 25.60 -10.12 -22.66
N SER A 93 26.91 -10.38 -22.65
CA SER A 93 27.47 -11.34 -21.70
C SER A 93 27.27 -10.77 -20.30
N LEU A 94 26.52 -11.47 -19.45
CA LEU A 94 26.27 -11.08 -18.07
C LEU A 94 27.58 -11.02 -17.28
N THR A 95 28.28 -9.88 -17.31
CA THR A 95 29.18 -9.52 -16.21
C THR A 95 28.27 -9.14 -15.05
N VAL A 96 28.19 -10.02 -14.06
CA VAL A 96 27.30 -9.96 -12.90
C VAL A 96 27.51 -8.63 -12.14
N THR A 97 26.77 -7.60 -12.51
CA THR A 97 26.62 -6.36 -11.73
C THR A 97 25.16 -6.02 -11.54
N ASP A 98 24.30 -7.02 -11.31
CA ASP A 98 22.94 -6.81 -10.80
C ASP A 98 22.98 -6.69 -9.27
N LYS A 99 23.61 -5.63 -8.77
CA LYS A 99 23.48 -5.21 -7.36
C LYS A 99 23.48 -3.70 -7.23
N GLU A 100 22.62 -3.00 -7.98
CA GLU A 100 22.41 -1.59 -7.66
C GLU A 100 21.04 -1.05 -8.07
N MET A 101 19.96 -1.57 -7.48
CA MET A 101 18.74 -0.76 -7.34
C MET A 101 17.78 -1.24 -6.23
N THR A 102 18.30 -1.58 -5.05
CA THR A 102 17.46 -1.97 -3.90
C THR A 102 17.85 -1.35 -2.56
N THR A 103 18.89 -0.51 -2.50
CA THR A 103 19.38 0.04 -1.21
C THR A 103 18.71 1.34 -0.79
N THR A 104 18.32 2.22 -1.72
CA THR A 104 17.73 3.53 -1.37
C THR A 104 16.26 3.43 -0.94
N LEU A 105 15.45 2.58 -1.61
CA LEU A 105 14.04 2.38 -1.24
C LEU A 105 13.86 1.50 0.01
N ALA A 106 14.80 0.57 0.28
CA ALA A 106 14.73 -0.32 1.44
C ALA A 106 14.94 0.40 2.79
N ILE A 107 15.60 1.57 2.79
CA ILE A 107 15.87 2.34 4.01
C ILE A 107 14.83 3.45 4.21
N ALA A 108 14.32 4.06 3.13
CA ALA A 108 13.31 5.10 3.22
C ALA A 108 11.97 4.58 3.78
N LEU A 109 11.54 3.39 3.37
CA LEU A 109 10.28 2.78 3.79
C LEU A 109 10.19 2.51 5.31
N PRO A 110 11.20 1.88 5.99
CA PRO A 110 11.15 1.68 7.42
C PRO A 110 11.20 3.00 8.20
N LEU A 111 11.92 4.03 7.72
CA LEU A 111 11.95 5.34 8.38
C LEU A 111 10.58 6.03 8.37
N VAL A 112 9.86 5.97 7.24
CA VAL A 112 8.50 6.50 7.14
C VAL A 112 7.55 5.73 8.06
N CYS A 113 7.64 4.40 8.09
CA CYS A 113 6.83 3.57 8.99
C CYS A 113 7.06 3.91 10.47
N VAL A 114 8.32 4.10 10.89
CA VAL A 114 8.67 4.50 12.27
C VAL A 114 8.10 5.86 12.62
N ALA A 115 8.20 6.86 11.72
CA ALA A 115 7.66 8.19 11.94
C ALA A 115 6.13 8.20 12.11
N VAL A 116 5.41 7.43 11.30
CA VAL A 116 3.94 7.30 11.38
C VAL A 116 3.54 6.60 12.69
N LEU A 117 4.20 5.49 13.05
CA LEU A 117 3.94 4.79 14.31
C LEU A 117 4.18 5.70 15.52
N PHE A 118 5.27 6.47 15.50
CA PHE A 118 5.57 7.45 16.55
C PHE A 118 4.47 8.51 16.66
N GLY A 119 4.01 9.08 15.53
CA GLY A 119 2.91 10.04 15.49
C GLY A 119 1.60 9.48 16.07
N ILE A 120 1.26 8.23 15.76
CA ILE A 120 0.09 7.55 16.32
C ILE A 120 0.22 7.37 17.83
N VAL A 121 1.38 6.91 18.33
CA VAL A 121 1.63 6.74 19.77
C VAL A 121 1.49 8.07 20.51
N VAL A 122 2.09 9.14 20.00
CA VAL A 122 1.99 10.49 20.58
C VAL A 122 0.54 10.96 20.59
N PHE A 123 -0.20 10.77 19.49
CA PHE A 123 -1.61 11.13 19.40
C PHE A 123 -2.47 10.34 20.40
N LEU A 124 -2.24 9.04 20.57
CA LEU A 124 -2.94 8.20 21.53
C LEU A 124 -2.64 8.61 22.98
N ILE A 125 -1.38 8.94 23.29
CA ILE A 125 -0.98 9.46 24.60
C ILE A 125 -1.68 10.80 24.87
N TYR A 126 -1.66 11.73 23.91
CA TYR A 126 -2.33 13.01 24.00
C TYR A 126 -3.83 12.85 24.25
N ARG A 127 -4.48 11.96 23.48
CA ARG A 127 -5.91 11.69 23.60
C ARG A 127 -6.27 11.01 24.93
N ARG A 128 -5.39 10.13 25.45
CA ARG A 128 -5.53 9.51 26.77
C ARG A 128 -5.41 10.54 27.89
N ARG A 129 -4.44 11.47 27.80
CA ARG A 129 -4.31 12.58 28.76
C ARG A 129 -5.52 13.50 28.75
N ARG A 130 -6.07 13.83 27.58
CA ARG A 130 -7.31 14.61 27.49
C ARG A 130 -8.49 13.91 28.17
N LYS A 131 -8.69 12.61 27.90
CA LYS A 131 -9.75 11.83 28.57
C LYS A 131 -9.57 11.73 30.09
N ASN A 132 -8.34 11.62 30.57
CA ASN A 132 -8.05 11.59 32.01
C ASN A 132 -8.16 12.97 32.66
N GLY A 133 -7.83 14.04 31.94
CA GLY A 133 -8.02 15.43 32.36
C GLY A 133 -9.49 15.84 32.47
N GLU A 134 -10.36 15.20 31.69
CA GLU A 134 -11.82 15.41 31.80
C GLU A 134 -12.47 14.53 32.89
N SER A 135 -11.76 13.53 33.41
CA SER A 135 -12.26 12.62 34.46
C SER A 135 -11.92 13.07 35.89
N SER A 136 -10.90 13.91 36.10
CA SER A 136 -10.41 14.24 37.45
C SER A 136 -10.98 15.52 38.08
N THR A 137 -11.76 16.34 37.36
CA THR A 137 -12.30 17.61 37.89
C THR A 137 -13.81 17.78 37.66
N GLY A 138 -14.56 16.69 37.47
CA GLY A 138 -15.99 16.78 37.12
C GLY A 138 -16.93 15.78 37.78
N SER A 139 -16.47 14.90 38.68
CA SER A 139 -17.32 13.85 39.25
C SER A 139 -17.44 13.87 40.78
N THR A 140 -16.38 14.20 41.52
CA THR A 140 -16.45 14.19 43.00
C THR A 140 -17.01 15.51 43.55
N VAL A 141 -16.58 16.66 43.03
CA VAL A 141 -17.01 17.98 43.51
C VAL A 141 -18.47 18.26 43.17
N THR A 142 -18.92 17.89 41.96
CA THR A 142 -20.32 18.02 41.51
C THR A 142 -21.27 17.08 42.25
N LYS A 143 -20.83 15.88 42.65
CA LYS A 143 -21.64 14.99 43.50
C LYS A 143 -21.75 15.51 44.93
N ILE A 144 -20.67 16.07 45.49
CA ILE A 144 -20.68 16.69 46.82
C ILE A 144 -21.56 17.95 46.83
N PHE A 145 -21.43 18.83 45.83
CA PHE A 145 -22.27 20.03 45.71
C PHE A 145 -23.74 19.69 45.49
N LYS A 146 -24.06 18.67 44.68
CA LYS A 146 -25.45 18.24 44.47
C LYS A 146 -26.05 17.58 45.71
N SER A 147 -25.25 16.89 46.53
CA SER A 147 -25.70 16.30 47.80
C SER A 147 -25.88 17.34 48.91
N LEU A 148 -25.02 18.37 48.98
CA LEU A 148 -25.15 19.46 49.95
C LEU A 148 -26.34 20.38 49.64
N ASN A 149 -26.60 20.65 48.36
CA ASN A 149 -27.71 21.51 47.96
C ASN A 149 -29.09 20.84 48.17
N SER A 150 -29.15 19.51 48.13
CA SER A 150 -30.34 18.73 48.53
C SER A 150 -30.60 18.78 50.04
N PHE A 151 -29.53 18.69 50.85
CA PHE A 151 -29.64 18.73 52.32
C PHE A 151 -30.03 20.11 52.87
N LEU A 152 -29.54 21.19 52.25
CA LEU A 152 -29.87 22.56 52.67
C LEU A 152 -31.31 22.97 52.29
N ASN A 153 -31.86 22.44 51.20
CA ASN A 153 -33.25 22.72 50.79
C ASN A 153 -34.31 21.95 51.59
N SER A 154 -33.93 20.92 52.36
CA SER A 154 -34.86 20.13 53.16
C SER A 154 -35.04 20.64 54.60
N ASN A 155 -34.26 21.64 55.03
CA ASN A 155 -34.32 22.22 56.38
C ASN A 155 -34.84 23.67 56.44
N SER A 156 -35.44 24.17 55.35
CA SER A 156 -35.97 25.54 55.27
C SER A 156 -37.43 25.62 54.83
N VAL A 157 -38.24 24.62 55.15
CA VAL A 157 -39.71 24.75 55.21
C VAL A 157 -40.22 23.86 56.34
N LYS A 158 -40.58 24.52 57.45
CA LYS A 158 -41.47 24.12 58.56
C LYS A 158 -41.70 22.62 58.83
#